data_AF-A0A8S1JTV2-F1
#
_entry.id   AF-A0A8S1JTV2-F1
#
_cell.length_a   1.000
_cell.length_b   1.000
_cell.length_c   1.000
_cell.angle_alpha   90.00
_cell.angle_beta   90.00
_cell.angle_gamma   90.00
#
_symmetry.space_group_name_H-M   'P 1'
#
loop_
_entity.id
_entity.type
_entity.pdbx_description
1 polymer ?
#
loop_
_entity_poly.entity_id
_entity_poly.type
_entity_poly.pdbx_seq_one_letter_code
_entity_poly.pdbx_strand_id
1 'polypeptide(L)'
;MKQKQGFGQSLMQMMTNTAFQLDKMLSEEIKIDELMYIFGQEIQNTEAFLQKKETLIWFCYRANIQFEGKAISDQGWGCLVRVGQMMLANALMRESKILNINKTKTIIINLFDDNQEYSTIAPFSIQQIIKRASINLNMKIGDWYTGPKIMSVIEDLNKNNKNFKQIHIVNFLEQCILESQIDLSFKKPHLLIIHAIIGDKSLGQLEIHYLQSHMLISQFAGAIIGKHNKAFYLIGFQKNNAIFMDPHYVQESNKVEMECNLKCQPLKQLNGTIALAFYISNYNEYIQFKQQVNKQKGSIFSIIEDTGQYLT
;
A
#
# COMPACT_ATOMS: atom_id res chain seq x y z
N MET A 1 -16.80 -26.87 -43.87
CA MET A 1 -16.68 -25.41 -43.58
C MET A 1 -17.59 -24.97 -42.40
N LYS A 2 -17.60 -25.66 -41.25
CA LYS A 2 -18.47 -25.29 -40.09
C LYS A 2 -17.77 -25.32 -38.71
N GLN A 3 -16.43 -25.31 -38.66
CA GLN A 3 -15.68 -25.32 -37.37
C GLN A 3 -14.91 -24.02 -37.06
N LYS A 4 -14.88 -23.04 -37.96
CA LYS A 4 -14.18 -21.75 -37.73
C LYS A 4 -15.08 -20.61 -37.19
N GLN A 5 -16.40 -20.78 -37.13
CA GLN A 5 -17.32 -19.72 -36.67
C GLN A 5 -17.60 -19.71 -35.15
N GLY A 6 -17.41 -20.83 -34.43
CA GLY A 6 -17.67 -20.91 -32.98
C GLY A 6 -16.52 -20.39 -32.10
N PHE A 7 -15.27 -20.49 -32.56
CA PHE A 7 -14.11 -20.06 -31.78
C PHE A 7 -14.04 -18.53 -31.64
N GLY A 8 -14.33 -17.80 -32.73
CA GLY A 8 -14.33 -16.33 -32.73
C GLY A 8 -15.41 -15.71 -31.85
N GLN A 9 -16.59 -16.34 -31.78
CA GLN A 9 -17.67 -15.88 -30.89
C GLN A 9 -17.34 -16.12 -29.42
N SER A 10 -16.73 -17.26 -29.05
CA SER A 10 -16.36 -17.53 -27.65
C SER A 10 -15.22 -16.63 -27.15
N LEU A 11 -14.24 -16.33 -28.01
CA LEU A 11 -13.13 -15.40 -27.71
C LEU A 11 -13.64 -13.96 -27.59
N MET A 12 -14.53 -13.54 -28.49
CA MET A 12 -15.16 -12.22 -28.43
C MET A 12 -16.03 -12.09 -27.17
N GLN A 13 -16.75 -13.15 -26.79
CA GLN A 13 -17.60 -13.18 -25.60
C GLN A 13 -16.79 -13.21 -24.29
N MET A 14 -15.65 -13.91 -24.27
CA MET A 14 -14.65 -13.82 -23.20
C MET A 14 -14.09 -12.40 -23.08
N MET A 15 -13.61 -11.82 -24.18
CA MET A 15 -13.08 -10.44 -24.18
C MET A 15 -14.12 -9.41 -23.74
N THR A 16 -15.39 -9.54 -24.14
CA THR A 16 -16.46 -8.64 -23.67
C THR A 16 -16.78 -8.83 -22.19
N ASN A 17 -16.71 -10.05 -21.65
CA ASN A 17 -16.91 -10.28 -20.22
C ASN A 17 -15.74 -9.73 -19.39
N THR A 18 -14.49 -9.89 -19.88
CA THR A 18 -13.32 -9.33 -19.21
C THR A 18 -13.33 -7.79 -19.25
N ALA A 19 -13.70 -7.20 -20.40
CA ALA A 19 -13.83 -5.74 -20.56
C ALA A 19 -14.95 -5.17 -19.66
N PHE A 20 -16.10 -5.83 -19.58
CA PHE A 20 -17.21 -5.40 -18.72
C PHE A 20 -16.88 -5.50 -17.22
N GLN A 21 -16.09 -6.51 -16.81
CA GLN A 21 -15.57 -6.61 -15.44
C GLN A 21 -14.50 -5.55 -15.15
N LEU A 22 -13.66 -5.18 -16.13
CA LEU A 22 -12.68 -4.09 -16.01
C LEU A 22 -13.35 -2.72 -15.79
N ASP A 23 -14.43 -2.42 -16.51
CA ASP A 23 -15.14 -1.13 -16.45
C ASP A 23 -15.78 -0.83 -15.09
N LYS A 24 -16.23 -1.84 -14.33
CA LYS A 24 -16.76 -1.63 -12.98
C LYS A 24 -15.69 -1.32 -11.92
N MET A 25 -14.44 -1.63 -12.21
CA MET A 25 -13.35 -1.67 -11.23
C MET A 25 -12.35 -0.52 -11.35
N LEU A 26 -12.30 0.08 -12.54
CA LEU A 26 -11.48 1.24 -12.84
C LEU A 26 -12.37 2.47 -12.77
N SER A 27 -11.86 3.57 -12.21
CA SER A 27 -12.44 4.87 -12.57
C SER A 27 -12.31 5.05 -14.08
N GLU A 28 -13.34 5.60 -14.74
CA GLU A 28 -13.39 5.89 -16.19
C GLU A 28 -12.14 6.65 -16.72
N GLU A 29 -11.37 7.27 -15.81
CA GLU A 29 -10.16 8.03 -16.10
C GLU A 29 -8.86 7.20 -16.23
N ILE A 30 -8.82 5.93 -15.82
CA ILE A 30 -7.61 5.09 -15.95
C ILE A 30 -7.59 4.45 -17.33
N LYS A 31 -6.63 4.85 -18.15
CA LYS A 31 -6.44 4.29 -19.48
C LYS A 31 -5.38 3.20 -19.46
N ILE A 32 -5.80 1.95 -19.43
CA ILE A 32 -4.92 0.78 -19.24
C ILE A 32 -4.00 0.47 -20.43
N ASP A 33 -4.23 1.11 -21.57
CA ASP A 33 -3.43 1.05 -22.79
C ASP A 33 -2.39 2.18 -22.86
N GLU A 34 -2.45 3.17 -21.95
CA GLU A 34 -1.49 4.26 -21.86
C GLU A 34 -0.49 4.06 -20.70
N LEU A 35 0.71 4.63 -20.85
CA LEU A 35 1.77 4.59 -19.85
C LEU A 35 1.28 5.05 -18.46
N MET A 36 1.53 4.22 -17.46
CA MET A 36 1.38 4.56 -16.04
C MET A 36 2.50 3.96 -15.21
N TYR A 37 2.64 4.43 -13.97
CA TYR A 37 3.60 3.88 -13.02
C TYR A 37 2.85 3.34 -11.81
N ILE A 38 3.15 2.12 -11.38
CA ILE A 38 2.58 1.49 -10.18
C ILE A 38 3.71 0.87 -9.36
N PHE A 39 3.89 1.31 -8.11
CA PHE A 39 4.97 0.88 -7.21
C PHE A 39 6.37 1.00 -7.84
N GLY A 40 6.65 2.14 -8.49
CA GLY A 40 7.93 2.38 -9.15
C GLY A 40 8.16 1.60 -10.45
N GLN A 41 7.17 0.80 -10.89
CA GLN A 41 7.26 0.01 -12.11
C GLN A 41 6.50 0.69 -13.24
N GLU A 42 7.14 0.70 -14.42
CA GLU A 42 6.55 1.18 -15.65
C GLU A 42 5.53 0.15 -16.20
N ILE A 43 4.32 0.59 -16.48
CA ILE A 43 3.23 -0.20 -17.05
C ILE A 43 2.88 0.42 -18.40
N GLN A 44 3.31 -0.23 -19.48
CA GLN A 44 3.27 0.36 -20.84
C GLN A 44 2.02 -0.01 -21.65
N ASN A 45 1.32 -1.08 -21.28
CA ASN A 45 0.22 -1.63 -22.06
C ASN A 45 -0.74 -2.43 -21.18
N THR A 46 -1.86 -2.83 -21.78
CA THR A 46 -2.94 -3.56 -21.10
C THR A 46 -2.49 -4.89 -20.51
N GLU A 47 -1.61 -5.63 -21.20
CA GLU A 47 -1.12 -6.92 -20.70
C GLU A 47 -0.28 -6.73 -19.42
N ALA A 48 0.66 -5.78 -19.44
CA ALA A 48 1.46 -5.43 -18.27
C ALA A 48 0.57 -4.96 -17.11
N PHE A 49 -0.48 -4.19 -17.40
CA PHE A 49 -1.45 -3.77 -16.39
C PHE A 49 -2.18 -4.96 -15.75
N LEU A 50 -2.68 -5.90 -16.56
CA LEU A 50 -3.38 -7.09 -16.05
C LEU A 50 -2.45 -7.95 -15.19
N GLN A 51 -1.21 -8.17 -15.62
CA GLN A 51 -0.21 -8.90 -14.82
C GLN A 51 0.08 -8.18 -13.48
N LYS A 52 0.22 -6.85 -13.51
CA LYS A 52 0.41 -6.06 -12.30
C LYS A 52 -0.79 -6.17 -11.37
N LYS A 53 -2.01 -6.06 -11.91
CA LYS A 53 -3.28 -6.13 -11.16
C LYS A 53 -3.41 -7.41 -10.35
N GLU A 54 -3.00 -8.56 -10.90
CA GLU A 54 -3.06 -9.84 -10.18
C GLU A 54 -2.26 -9.82 -8.87
N THR A 55 -1.17 -9.04 -8.84
CA THR A 55 -0.30 -8.90 -7.66
C THR A 55 -0.85 -7.95 -6.59
N LEU A 56 -1.83 -7.11 -6.93
CA LEU A 56 -2.34 -6.08 -6.00
C LEU A 56 -3.19 -6.70 -4.89
N ILE A 57 -2.86 -6.40 -3.64
CA ILE A 57 -3.66 -6.78 -2.47
C ILE A 57 -4.41 -5.56 -1.96
N TRP A 58 -5.73 -5.67 -1.92
CA TRP A 58 -6.63 -4.60 -1.50
C TRP A 58 -7.38 -5.01 -0.24
N PHE A 59 -7.48 -4.08 0.70
CA PHE A 59 -8.32 -4.21 1.88
C PHE A 59 -9.28 -3.02 1.95
N CYS A 60 -10.51 -3.30 2.35
CA CYS A 60 -11.58 -2.33 2.50
C CYS A 60 -12.27 -2.49 3.86
N TYR A 61 -13.25 -1.63 4.14
CA TYR A 61 -14.04 -1.75 5.35
C TYR A 61 -14.74 -3.11 5.45
N ARG A 62 -14.88 -3.58 6.68
CA ARG A 62 -15.61 -4.77 7.03
C ARG A 62 -16.79 -4.47 7.95
N ALA A 63 -17.89 -5.15 7.69
CA ALA A 63 -19.01 -5.30 8.61
C ALA A 63 -18.86 -6.62 9.38
N ASN A 64 -19.56 -6.72 10.52
CA ASN A 64 -19.65 -7.95 11.31
C ASN A 64 -18.28 -8.54 11.73
N ILE A 65 -17.30 -7.69 11.99
CA ILE A 65 -16.04 -8.09 12.63
C ILE A 65 -16.35 -8.48 14.07
N GLN A 66 -16.02 -9.69 14.48
CA GLN A 66 -16.23 -10.10 15.86
C GLN A 66 -15.05 -9.65 16.72
N PHE A 67 -15.35 -8.90 17.77
CA PHE A 67 -14.38 -8.39 18.72
C PHE A 67 -14.96 -8.38 20.14
N GLU A 68 -14.31 -9.07 21.07
CA GLU A 68 -14.71 -9.12 22.49
C GLU A 68 -16.20 -9.43 22.72
N GLY A 69 -16.72 -10.39 21.95
CA GLY A 69 -18.12 -10.85 22.04
C GLY A 69 -19.14 -9.92 21.38
N LYS A 70 -18.71 -8.91 20.62
CA LYS A 70 -19.58 -8.00 19.87
C LYS A 70 -19.23 -7.96 18.39
N ALA A 71 -20.24 -7.82 17.55
CA ALA A 71 -20.06 -7.49 16.14
C ALA A 71 -19.81 -5.98 16.02
N ILE A 72 -18.71 -5.60 15.37
CA ILE A 72 -18.34 -4.22 15.05
C ILE A 72 -18.16 -4.05 13.54
N SER A 73 -18.13 -2.79 13.09
CA SER A 73 -17.69 -2.43 11.75
C SER A 73 -16.62 -1.35 11.85
N ASP A 74 -15.67 -1.38 10.92
CA ASP A 74 -14.66 -0.33 10.77
C ASP A 74 -15.03 0.76 9.77
N GLN A 75 -16.25 0.71 9.22
CA GLN A 75 -16.77 1.77 8.38
C GLN A 75 -16.75 3.12 9.12
N GLY A 76 -16.20 4.14 8.46
CA GLY A 76 -16.16 5.50 8.97
C GLY A 76 -15.02 5.82 9.94
N TRP A 77 -14.17 4.85 10.31
CA TRP A 77 -12.98 5.11 11.15
C TRP A 77 -11.74 4.27 10.79
N GLY A 78 -11.91 3.09 10.18
CA GLY A 78 -10.84 2.15 9.89
C GLY A 78 -10.03 2.41 8.62
N CYS A 79 -10.26 3.49 7.87
CA CYS A 79 -9.67 3.60 6.51
C CYS A 79 -8.15 3.63 6.55
N LEU A 80 -7.55 4.31 7.53
CA LEU A 80 -6.10 4.31 7.71
C LEU A 80 -5.56 2.96 8.19
N VAL A 81 -6.35 2.19 8.95
CA VAL A 81 -5.99 0.81 9.28
C VAL A 81 -5.89 -0.02 8.00
N ARG A 82 -6.90 0.06 7.12
CA ARG A 82 -6.91 -0.66 5.84
C ARG A 82 -5.77 -0.24 4.92
N VAL A 83 -5.45 1.05 4.87
CA VAL A 83 -4.31 1.56 4.10
C VAL A 83 -2.98 1.06 4.65
N GLY A 84 -2.79 1.04 5.98
CA GLY A 84 -1.60 0.45 6.60
C GLY A 84 -1.49 -1.06 6.32
N GLN A 85 -2.60 -1.80 6.41
CA GLN A 85 -2.64 -3.21 6.03
C GLN A 85 -2.24 -3.41 4.56
N MET A 86 -2.77 -2.59 3.64
CA MET A 86 -2.43 -2.66 2.22
C MET A 86 -0.94 -2.38 1.96
N MET A 87 -0.37 -1.39 2.65
CA MET A 87 1.06 -1.08 2.55
C MET A 87 1.93 -2.28 2.91
N LEU A 88 1.70 -2.89 4.08
CA LEU A 88 2.47 -4.07 4.48
C LEU A 88 2.21 -5.28 3.56
N ALA A 89 0.95 -5.56 3.21
CA ALA A 89 0.61 -6.71 2.38
C ALA A 89 1.23 -6.63 0.98
N ASN A 90 1.22 -5.45 0.34
CA ASN A 90 1.85 -5.28 -0.97
C ASN A 90 3.38 -5.32 -0.88
N ALA A 91 3.99 -4.87 0.23
CA ALA A 91 5.42 -5.06 0.48
C ALA A 91 5.78 -6.55 0.66
N LEU A 92 4.96 -7.32 1.38
CA LEU A 92 5.11 -8.78 1.50
C LEU A 92 4.92 -9.50 0.16
N MET A 93 4.00 -9.02 -0.67
CA MET A 93 3.79 -9.56 -2.01
C MET A 93 5.04 -9.35 -2.87
N ARG A 94 5.65 -8.17 -2.77
CA ARG A 94 6.91 -7.85 -3.46
C ARG A 94 8.10 -8.68 -2.98
N GLU A 95 8.17 -9.00 -1.68
CA GLU A 95 9.24 -9.86 -1.13
C GLU A 95 9.05 -11.35 -1.44
N SER A 96 7.82 -11.78 -1.73
CA SER A 96 7.55 -13.20 -1.93
C SER A 96 8.35 -13.78 -3.09
N LYS A 97 9.07 -14.87 -2.80
CA LYS A 97 9.81 -15.66 -3.80
C LYS A 97 8.96 -16.81 -4.36
N ILE A 98 7.71 -16.93 -3.94
CA ILE A 98 6.80 -17.99 -4.37
C ILE A 98 6.29 -17.62 -5.77
N LEU A 99 6.60 -18.47 -6.76
CA LEU A 99 6.26 -18.25 -8.17
C LEU A 99 4.74 -18.24 -8.45
N ASN A 100 3.94 -18.90 -7.61
CA ASN A 100 2.48 -18.93 -7.78
C ASN A 100 1.83 -17.73 -7.08
N ILE A 101 1.43 -16.74 -7.89
CA ILE A 101 0.81 -15.48 -7.45
C ILE A 101 -0.41 -15.72 -6.54
N ASN A 102 -1.33 -16.60 -6.95
CA ASN A 102 -2.55 -16.87 -6.19
C ASN A 102 -2.26 -17.46 -4.82
N LYS A 103 -1.37 -18.46 -4.77
CA LYS A 103 -0.95 -19.08 -3.51
C LYS A 103 -0.26 -18.08 -2.59
N THR A 104 0.63 -17.25 -3.13
CA THR A 104 1.28 -16.16 -2.39
C THR A 104 0.25 -15.21 -1.80
N LYS A 105 -0.69 -14.76 -2.64
CA LYS A 105 -1.72 -13.80 -2.27
C LYS A 105 -2.60 -14.35 -1.14
N THR A 106 -3.02 -15.61 -1.22
CA THR A 106 -3.76 -16.29 -0.13
C THR A 106 -2.96 -16.32 1.17
N ILE A 107 -1.69 -16.73 1.13
CA ILE A 107 -0.84 -16.79 2.33
C ILE A 107 -0.73 -15.41 2.99
N ILE A 108 -0.52 -14.36 2.19
CA ILE A 108 -0.38 -13.00 2.70
C ILE A 108 -1.71 -12.50 3.24
N ILE A 109 -2.82 -12.64 2.51
CA ILE A 109 -4.15 -12.18 2.94
C ILE A 109 -4.56 -12.82 4.28
N ASN A 110 -4.23 -14.11 4.49
CA ASN A 110 -4.52 -14.79 5.76
C ASN A 110 -3.82 -14.14 6.97
N LEU A 111 -2.77 -13.34 6.77
CA LEU A 111 -2.15 -12.58 7.86
C LEU A 111 -3.02 -11.42 8.35
N PHE A 112 -4.00 -10.99 7.54
CA PHE A 112 -4.87 -9.83 7.75
C PHE A 112 -6.36 -10.22 7.89
N ASP A 113 -6.66 -11.50 8.01
CA ASP A 113 -8.04 -12.01 8.05
C ASP A 113 -8.79 -11.52 9.29
N ASP A 114 -9.92 -10.83 9.08
CA ASP A 114 -10.77 -10.29 10.13
C ASP A 114 -11.84 -11.28 10.59
N ASN A 115 -11.94 -12.47 9.99
CA ASN A 115 -12.83 -13.52 10.46
C ASN A 115 -12.41 -13.98 11.87
N GLN A 116 -13.37 -14.09 12.78
CA GLN A 116 -13.13 -14.43 14.19
C GLN A 116 -12.33 -15.73 14.35
N GLU A 117 -12.64 -16.75 13.54
CA GLU A 117 -12.01 -18.06 13.58
C GLU A 117 -10.50 -18.00 13.29
N TYR A 118 -10.06 -17.00 12.52
CA TYR A 118 -8.67 -16.83 12.09
C TYR A 118 -7.99 -15.59 12.69
N SER A 119 -8.73 -14.65 13.29
CA SER A 119 -8.18 -13.40 13.83
C SER A 119 -7.15 -13.58 14.96
N THR A 120 -7.19 -14.71 15.68
CA THR A 120 -6.19 -15.06 16.70
C THR A 120 -4.86 -15.53 16.11
N ILE A 121 -4.88 -16.00 14.86
CA ILE A 121 -3.70 -16.44 14.11
C ILE A 121 -3.28 -15.43 13.03
N ALA A 122 -4.16 -14.50 12.64
CA ALA A 122 -3.91 -13.41 11.71
C ALA A 122 -3.31 -12.18 12.44
N PRO A 123 -1.98 -12.01 12.42
CA PRO A 123 -1.26 -11.02 13.23
C PRO A 123 -1.58 -9.56 12.92
N PHE A 124 -2.09 -9.30 11.73
CA PHE A 124 -2.38 -7.96 11.22
C PHE A 124 -3.87 -7.75 10.95
N SER A 125 -4.73 -8.66 11.44
CA SER A 125 -6.17 -8.44 11.45
C SER A 125 -6.52 -7.15 12.20
N ILE A 126 -7.66 -6.56 11.88
CA ILE A 126 -8.09 -5.32 12.53
C ILE A 126 -8.22 -5.50 14.05
N GLN A 127 -8.60 -6.70 14.53
CA GLN A 127 -8.68 -7.02 15.95
C GLN A 127 -7.31 -6.91 16.64
N GLN A 128 -6.24 -7.41 16.02
CA GLN A 128 -4.89 -7.31 16.58
C GLN A 128 -4.37 -5.87 16.55
N ILE A 129 -4.71 -5.11 15.51
CA ILE A 129 -4.39 -3.68 15.41
C ILE A 129 -5.11 -2.88 16.50
N ILE A 130 -6.40 -3.12 16.74
CA ILE A 130 -7.16 -2.47 17.84
C ILE A 130 -6.51 -2.79 19.19
N LYS A 131 -6.27 -4.07 19.48
CA LYS A 131 -5.65 -4.50 20.74
C LYS A 131 -4.29 -3.83 20.95
N ARG A 132 -3.45 -3.83 19.93
CA ARG A 132 -2.11 -3.25 20.04
C ARG A 132 -2.13 -1.73 20.15
N ALA A 133 -3.01 -1.06 19.41
CA ALA A 133 -3.18 0.39 19.50
C ALA A 133 -3.72 0.81 20.88
N SER A 134 -4.61 0.02 21.48
CA SER A 134 -5.07 0.26 22.85
C SER A 134 -3.93 0.17 23.86
N ILE A 135 -3.03 -0.82 23.73
CA ILE A 135 -1.90 -1.01 24.64
C ILE A 135 -0.84 0.09 24.47
N ASN A 136 -0.45 0.36 23.22
CA ASN A 136 0.70 1.23 22.95
C ASN A 136 0.33 2.71 22.91
N LEU A 137 -0.90 3.04 22.52
CA LEU A 137 -1.32 4.40 22.18
C LEU A 137 -2.59 4.85 22.92
N ASN A 138 -3.15 4.01 23.82
CA ASN A 138 -4.43 4.25 24.51
C ASN A 138 -5.60 4.55 23.56
N MET A 139 -5.56 4.00 22.33
CA MET A 139 -6.62 4.18 21.35
C MET A 139 -7.80 3.24 21.60
N LYS A 140 -9.01 3.76 21.40
CA LYS A 140 -10.27 3.02 21.48
C LYS A 140 -10.79 2.68 20.08
N ILE A 141 -11.72 1.73 20.02
CA ILE A 141 -12.47 1.43 18.79
C ILE A 141 -13.18 2.72 18.33
N GLY A 142 -13.04 3.06 17.05
CA GLY A 142 -13.58 4.29 16.50
C GLY A 142 -12.61 5.47 16.48
N ASP A 143 -11.50 5.41 17.22
CA ASP A 143 -10.51 6.49 17.22
C ASP A 143 -9.80 6.61 15.87
N TRP A 144 -9.53 7.85 15.48
CA TRP A 144 -8.81 8.16 14.25
C TRP A 144 -7.32 7.83 14.36
N TYR A 145 -6.84 7.03 13.42
CA TYR A 145 -5.41 6.76 13.22
C TYR A 145 -4.75 7.91 12.44
N THR A 146 -3.45 8.07 12.59
CA THR A 146 -2.62 8.88 11.67
C THR A 146 -1.59 7.96 11.02
N GLY A 147 -0.93 8.40 9.94
CA GLY A 147 0.18 7.65 9.32
C GLY A 147 1.18 7.13 10.35
N PRO A 148 1.74 7.99 11.24
CA PRO A 148 2.64 7.55 12.31
C PRO A 148 2.03 6.51 13.26
N LYS A 149 0.77 6.70 13.69
CA LYS A 149 0.11 5.80 14.64
C LYS A 149 -0.14 4.41 14.04
N ILE A 150 -0.64 4.32 12.80
CA ILE A 150 -0.91 3.00 12.21
C ILE A 150 0.39 2.27 11.90
N MET A 151 1.40 2.97 11.39
CA MET A 151 2.66 2.34 11.03
C MET A 151 3.50 1.94 12.25
N SER A 152 3.41 2.66 13.38
CA SER A 152 4.04 2.22 14.63
C SER A 152 3.38 0.97 15.21
N VAL A 153 2.05 0.86 15.12
CA VAL A 153 1.32 -0.35 15.54
C VAL A 153 1.67 -1.56 14.66
N ILE A 154 1.70 -1.37 13.34
CA ILE A 154 2.08 -2.44 12.40
C ILE A 154 3.55 -2.85 12.59
N GLU A 155 4.46 -1.90 12.78
CA GLU A 155 5.86 -2.16 13.09
C GLU A 155 6.01 -3.04 14.32
N ASP A 156 5.31 -2.70 15.41
CA ASP A 156 5.37 -3.45 16.66
C ASP A 156 4.73 -4.84 16.56
N LEU A 157 3.58 -4.98 15.88
CA LEU A 157 2.99 -6.29 15.58
C LEU A 157 3.95 -7.16 14.74
N ASN A 158 4.61 -6.56 13.75
CA ASN A 158 5.54 -7.25 12.85
C ASN A 158 6.81 -7.69 13.59
N LYS A 159 7.40 -6.83 14.44
CA LYS A 159 8.57 -7.18 15.27
C LYS A 159 8.29 -8.36 16.20
N ASN A 160 7.09 -8.40 16.78
CA ASN A 160 6.71 -9.42 17.76
C ASN A 160 6.19 -10.74 17.14
N ASN A 161 6.00 -10.82 15.82
CA ASN A 161 5.50 -12.04 15.18
C ASN A 161 6.61 -12.87 14.52
N LYS A 162 6.97 -14.01 15.13
CA LYS A 162 8.04 -14.89 14.66
C LYS A 162 7.61 -15.89 13.56
N ASN A 163 6.33 -15.93 13.18
CA ASN A 163 5.76 -17.01 12.37
C ASN A 163 5.92 -16.83 10.85
N PHE A 164 6.49 -15.72 10.38
CA PHE A 164 6.73 -15.51 8.96
C PHE A 164 8.02 -14.70 8.72
N LYS A 165 8.47 -14.64 7.45
CA LYS A 165 9.65 -13.87 7.06
C LYS A 165 9.34 -12.37 7.20
N GLN A 166 9.83 -11.78 8.29
CA GLN A 166 9.60 -10.38 8.62
C GLN A 166 10.38 -9.44 7.67
N ILE A 167 9.71 -8.38 7.22
CA ILE A 167 10.32 -7.17 6.67
C ILE A 167 10.61 -6.22 7.84
N HIS A 168 11.77 -5.60 7.92
CA HIS A 168 12.08 -4.60 8.94
C HIS A 168 11.39 -3.27 8.58
N ILE A 169 10.43 -2.83 9.38
CA ILE A 169 9.73 -1.56 9.17
C ILE A 169 10.45 -0.48 9.96
N VAL A 170 10.78 0.63 9.33
CA VAL A 170 11.47 1.78 9.96
C VAL A 170 10.68 3.05 9.68
N ASN A 171 10.24 3.73 10.74
CA ASN A 171 9.45 4.96 10.65
C ASN A 171 10.31 6.21 10.86
N PHE A 172 10.31 7.11 9.87
CA PHE A 172 10.98 8.42 9.91
C PHE A 172 9.93 9.53 10.01
N LEU A 173 9.88 10.23 11.14
CA LEU A 173 8.83 11.21 11.44
C LEU A 173 9.14 12.63 10.95
N GLU A 174 10.39 12.93 10.62
CA GLU A 174 10.89 14.30 10.45
C GLU A 174 11.25 14.66 9.00
N GLN A 175 10.59 14.04 8.00
CA GLN A 175 10.91 14.25 6.57
C GLN A 175 12.39 14.03 6.25
N CYS A 176 13.04 13.18 7.03
CA CYS A 176 14.47 12.93 6.96
C CYS A 176 14.73 11.47 7.31
N ILE A 177 15.52 10.82 6.45
CA ILE A 177 16.08 9.49 6.72
C ILE A 177 17.44 9.70 7.39
N LEU A 178 17.55 9.28 8.65
CA LEU A 178 18.83 9.15 9.33
C LEU A 178 19.40 7.77 9.00
N GLU A 179 20.55 7.73 8.32
CA GLU A 179 21.15 6.49 7.86
C GLU A 179 21.57 5.58 9.03
N SER A 180 21.91 6.17 10.18
CA SER A 180 22.22 5.42 11.40
C SER A 180 21.07 4.57 11.92
N GLN A 181 19.82 4.88 11.55
CA GLN A 181 18.63 4.11 11.94
C GLN A 181 18.36 2.91 11.02
N ILE A 182 19.10 2.77 9.93
CA ILE A 182 18.96 1.68 8.97
C ILE A 182 20.00 0.59 9.28
N ASP A 183 19.55 -0.66 9.39
CA ASP A 183 20.48 -1.80 9.46
C ASP A 183 21.04 -2.08 8.07
N LEU A 184 22.19 -1.46 7.77
CA LEU A 184 22.90 -1.60 6.50
C LEU A 184 23.46 -3.02 6.25
N SER A 185 23.36 -3.95 7.21
CA SER A 185 23.66 -5.36 6.95
C SER A 185 22.58 -6.06 6.12
N PHE A 186 21.37 -5.51 6.06
CA PHE A 186 20.22 -6.04 5.30
C PHE A 186 19.99 -7.55 5.49
N LYS A 187 20.17 -8.07 6.72
CA LYS A 187 19.80 -9.46 7.06
C LYS A 187 18.33 -9.77 6.77
N LYS A 188 17.49 -8.73 6.78
CA LYS A 188 16.10 -8.73 6.34
C LYS A 188 15.88 -7.53 5.40
N PRO A 189 14.93 -7.64 4.45
CA PRO A 189 14.46 -6.49 3.69
C PRO A 189 13.93 -5.39 4.61
N HIS A 190 13.98 -4.15 4.15
CA HIS A 190 13.46 -2.99 4.86
C HIS A 190 12.26 -2.39 4.13
N LEU A 191 11.29 -1.90 4.91
CA LEU A 191 10.22 -1.03 4.47
C LEU A 191 10.41 0.31 5.18
N LEU A 192 11.03 1.26 4.50
CA LEU A 192 11.29 2.60 5.02
C LEU A 192 10.03 3.44 4.84
N ILE A 193 9.50 4.01 5.93
CA ILE A 193 8.31 4.86 5.93
C ILE A 193 8.70 6.28 6.29
N ILE A 194 8.49 7.21 5.39
CA ILE A 194 8.83 8.62 5.58
C ILE A 194 7.54 9.42 5.69
N HIS A 195 7.28 9.96 6.89
CA HIS A 195 6.13 10.80 7.16
C HIS A 195 6.46 12.25 6.79
N ALA A 196 5.58 12.87 6.01
CA ALA A 196 5.73 14.23 5.52
C ALA A 196 4.38 14.95 5.43
N ILE A 197 4.44 16.25 5.17
CA ILE A 197 3.28 17.08 4.84
C ILE A 197 3.49 17.58 3.41
N ILE A 198 2.48 17.44 2.56
CA ILE A 198 2.51 17.89 1.16
C ILE A 198 1.31 18.79 0.90
N GLY A 199 1.53 19.98 0.33
CA GLY A 199 0.48 20.96 0.07
C GLY A 199 -0.28 21.46 1.31
N ASP A 200 -0.73 22.70 1.26
CA ASP A 200 -1.68 23.24 2.24
C ASP A 200 -3.12 22.92 1.81
N LYS A 201 -3.56 23.51 0.69
CA LYS A 201 -4.89 23.25 0.09
C LYS A 201 -4.85 22.36 -1.14
N SER A 202 -3.74 22.40 -1.86
CA SER A 202 -3.52 21.71 -3.13
C SER A 202 -2.02 21.65 -3.40
N LEU A 203 -1.56 20.66 -4.16
CA LEU A 203 -0.17 20.61 -4.61
C LEU A 203 0.08 21.65 -5.72
N GLY A 204 1.15 22.43 -5.56
CA GLY A 204 1.75 23.22 -6.63
C GLY A 204 2.50 22.35 -7.64
N GLN A 205 2.88 22.92 -8.78
CA GLN A 205 3.53 22.18 -9.86
C GLN A 205 4.87 21.54 -9.44
N LEU A 206 5.66 22.23 -8.62
CA LEU A 206 6.91 21.69 -8.09
C LEU A 206 6.67 20.52 -7.12
N GLU A 207 5.67 20.61 -6.25
CA GLU A 207 5.33 19.53 -5.32
C GLU A 207 4.80 18.29 -6.06
N ILE A 208 4.01 18.50 -7.12
CA ILE A 208 3.57 17.42 -8.02
C ILE A 208 4.79 16.74 -8.65
N HIS A 209 5.75 17.52 -9.15
CA HIS A 209 6.98 16.99 -9.72
C HIS A 209 7.77 16.17 -8.70
N TYR A 210 7.93 16.67 -7.46
CA TYR A 210 8.60 15.92 -6.41
C TYR A 210 7.86 14.64 -6.05
N LEU A 211 6.53 14.66 -5.92
CA LEU A 211 5.78 13.45 -5.60
C LEU A 211 5.90 12.41 -6.73
N GLN A 212 5.81 12.84 -7.99
CA GLN A 212 6.03 11.96 -9.14
C GLN A 212 7.44 11.39 -9.19
N SER A 213 8.48 12.20 -8.93
CA SER A 213 9.87 11.71 -8.93
C SER A 213 10.10 10.63 -7.87
N HIS A 214 9.46 10.74 -6.70
CA HIS A 214 9.48 9.68 -5.69
C HIS A 214 8.72 8.42 -6.12
N MET A 215 7.56 8.56 -6.77
CA MET A 215 6.78 7.43 -7.27
C MET A 215 7.46 6.69 -8.44
N LEU A 216 8.41 7.34 -9.13
CA LEU A 216 9.24 6.75 -10.19
C LEU A 216 10.42 5.92 -9.65
N ILE A 217 10.79 6.07 -8.37
CA ILE A 217 11.85 5.29 -7.76
C ILE A 217 11.44 3.83 -7.74
N SER A 218 12.31 2.92 -8.19
CA SER A 218 12.01 1.49 -8.30
C SER A 218 11.63 0.86 -6.95
N GLN A 219 12.17 1.38 -5.86
CA GLN A 219 11.89 0.96 -4.48
C GLN A 219 10.54 1.48 -3.97
N PHE A 220 9.85 2.38 -4.66
CA PHE A 220 8.56 2.93 -4.21
C PHE A 220 7.56 1.80 -3.94
N ALA A 221 7.01 1.80 -2.72
CA ALA A 221 6.11 0.80 -2.19
C ALA A 221 4.77 1.41 -1.79
N GLY A 222 4.38 2.51 -2.44
CA GLY A 222 3.14 3.22 -2.20
C GLY A 222 3.25 4.29 -1.13
N ALA A 223 2.12 4.93 -0.82
CA ALA A 223 2.03 5.91 0.24
C ALA A 223 0.66 5.92 0.91
N ILE A 224 0.65 6.17 2.21
CA ILE A 224 -0.57 6.52 2.93
C ILE A 224 -0.86 7.99 2.65
N ILE A 225 -2.06 8.31 2.15
CA ILE A 225 -2.45 9.71 1.96
C ILE A 225 -3.91 9.93 2.29
N GLY A 226 -4.23 11.14 2.73
CA GLY A 226 -5.60 11.59 2.94
C GLY A 226 -5.79 12.24 4.29
N LYS A 227 -7.05 12.51 4.62
CA LYS A 227 -7.47 13.22 5.82
C LYS A 227 -8.47 12.39 6.62
N HIS A 228 -8.96 12.96 7.71
CA HIS A 228 -10.01 12.36 8.54
C HIS A 228 -11.14 11.76 7.69
N ASN A 229 -11.41 10.48 7.90
CA ASN A 229 -12.39 9.61 7.23
C ASN A 229 -12.29 9.51 5.70
N LYS A 230 -11.16 9.92 5.12
CA LYS A 230 -10.92 9.83 3.68
C LYS A 230 -9.45 9.57 3.40
N ALA A 231 -9.02 8.34 3.65
CA ALA A 231 -7.65 7.89 3.42
C ALA A 231 -7.58 6.89 2.27
N PHE A 232 -6.52 6.99 1.48
CA PHE A 232 -6.27 6.17 0.30
C PHE A 232 -4.87 5.62 0.35
N TYR A 233 -4.67 4.47 -0.31
CA TYR A 233 -3.34 3.96 -0.57
C TYR A 233 -2.90 4.41 -1.96
N LEU A 234 -2.03 5.42 -2.03
CA LEU A 234 -1.45 5.91 -3.27
C LEU A 234 -0.45 4.88 -3.77
N ILE A 235 -0.67 4.35 -4.98
CA ILE A 235 0.19 3.28 -5.53
C ILE A 235 0.98 3.74 -6.75
N GLY A 236 0.69 4.91 -7.29
CA GLY A 236 1.33 5.39 -8.51
C GLY A 236 0.57 6.52 -9.18
N PHE A 237 0.82 6.71 -10.48
CA PHE A 237 0.22 7.79 -11.26
C PHE A 237 0.16 7.49 -12.76
N GLN A 238 -0.75 8.18 -13.44
CA GLN A 238 -0.84 8.25 -14.90
C GLN A 238 -0.96 9.72 -15.29
N LYS A 239 -0.02 10.22 -16.11
CA LYS A 239 0.09 11.65 -16.45
C LYS A 239 0.07 12.51 -15.16
N ASN A 240 -0.91 13.39 -15.00
CA ASN A 240 -1.05 14.25 -13.81
C ASN A 240 -2.10 13.74 -12.80
N ASN A 241 -2.54 12.49 -12.94
CA ASN A 241 -3.49 11.88 -12.03
C ASN A 241 -2.82 10.80 -11.19
N ALA A 242 -3.08 10.82 -9.90
CA ALA A 242 -2.64 9.79 -8.97
C ALA A 242 -3.60 8.59 -9.02
N ILE A 243 -3.04 7.40 -8.83
CA ILE A 243 -3.77 6.13 -8.81
C ILE A 243 -3.77 5.60 -7.37
N PHE A 244 -4.94 5.23 -6.87
CA PHE A 244 -5.17 4.81 -5.50
C PHE A 244 -5.86 3.46 -5.43
N MET A 245 -5.60 2.72 -4.35
CA MET A 245 -6.56 1.75 -3.84
C MET A 245 -7.46 2.41 -2.78
N ASP A 246 -8.76 2.27 -2.97
CA ASP A 246 -9.78 2.93 -2.15
C ASP A 246 -10.40 1.97 -1.13
N PRO A 247 -10.20 2.15 0.20
CA PRO A 247 -10.75 1.26 1.21
C PRO A 247 -12.24 1.52 1.53
N HIS A 248 -12.87 2.56 0.97
CA HIS A 248 -14.22 2.99 1.37
C HIS A 248 -15.36 2.18 0.72
N TYR A 249 -15.16 0.88 0.64
CA TYR A 249 -16.17 -0.10 0.28
C TYR A 249 -16.38 -1.04 1.47
N VAL A 250 -17.62 -1.45 1.74
CA VAL A 250 -17.93 -2.30 2.90
C VAL A 250 -18.18 -3.73 2.41
N GLN A 251 -17.46 -4.68 2.99
CA GLN A 251 -17.65 -6.11 2.77
C GLN A 251 -17.94 -6.83 4.10
N GLU A 252 -18.51 -8.03 4.04
CA GLU A 252 -18.62 -8.86 5.24
C GLU A 252 -17.25 -9.35 5.70
N SER A 253 -17.04 -9.48 7.01
CA SER A 253 -15.76 -9.93 7.60
C SER A 253 -15.35 -11.34 7.17
N ASN A 254 -16.32 -12.20 6.84
CA ASN A 254 -16.09 -13.57 6.38
C ASN A 254 -15.83 -13.70 4.87
N LYS A 255 -15.94 -12.61 4.10
CA LYS A 255 -15.70 -12.62 2.66
C LYS A 255 -14.24 -12.34 2.35
N VAL A 256 -13.66 -13.11 1.45
CA VAL A 256 -12.36 -12.78 0.84
C VAL A 256 -12.62 -12.36 -0.61
N GLU A 257 -13.40 -11.29 -0.82
CA GLU A 257 -13.54 -10.71 -2.16
C GLU A 257 -12.29 -9.89 -2.47
N MET A 258 -11.64 -10.18 -3.60
CA MET A 258 -10.25 -9.77 -3.91
C MET A 258 -10.15 -8.74 -5.05
N GLU A 259 -11.27 -8.19 -5.49
CA GLU A 259 -11.31 -7.29 -6.64
C GLU A 259 -10.85 -5.89 -6.25
N CYS A 260 -9.61 -5.55 -6.61
CA CYS A 260 -8.99 -4.27 -6.30
C CYS A 260 -9.81 -3.09 -6.87
N ASN A 261 -10.25 -2.18 -5.98
CA ASN A 261 -10.95 -0.94 -6.34
C ASN A 261 -9.93 0.17 -6.61
N LEU A 262 -9.61 0.39 -7.89
CA LEU A 262 -8.67 1.42 -8.30
C LEU A 262 -9.41 2.72 -8.62
N LYS A 263 -8.94 3.82 -8.03
CA LYS A 263 -9.42 5.17 -8.27
C LYS A 263 -8.33 6.05 -8.84
N CYS A 264 -8.72 7.05 -9.61
CA CYS A 264 -7.85 8.08 -10.14
C CYS A 264 -8.34 9.44 -9.66
N GLN A 265 -7.42 10.35 -9.33
CA GLN A 265 -7.76 11.76 -9.11
C GLN A 265 -6.57 12.66 -9.46
N PRO A 266 -6.77 13.92 -9.88
CA PRO A 266 -5.67 14.82 -10.19
C PRO A 266 -4.71 15.02 -9.00
N LEU A 267 -3.40 14.89 -9.25
CA LEU A 267 -2.35 15.09 -8.23
C LEU A 267 -2.47 16.46 -7.54
N LYS A 268 -2.90 17.48 -8.29
CA LYS A 268 -3.14 18.83 -7.77
C LYS A 268 -4.16 18.87 -6.62
N GLN A 269 -5.10 17.94 -6.55
CA GLN A 269 -6.12 17.90 -5.50
C GLN A 269 -5.64 17.29 -4.19
N LEU A 270 -4.43 16.71 -4.17
CA LEU A 270 -3.83 16.15 -2.97
C LEU A 270 -3.34 17.26 -2.05
N ASN A 271 -3.43 17.00 -0.74
CA ASN A 271 -2.88 17.84 0.32
C ASN A 271 -2.84 17.05 1.64
N GLY A 272 -2.12 17.59 2.63
CA GLY A 272 -2.10 17.09 3.99
C GLY A 272 -0.95 16.12 4.26
N THR A 273 -1.16 15.19 5.19
CA THR A 273 -0.13 14.25 5.61
C THR A 273 0.03 13.11 4.60
N ILE A 274 1.27 12.75 4.31
CA ILE A 274 1.64 11.59 3.51
C ILE A 274 2.65 10.72 4.27
N ALA A 275 2.56 9.41 4.12
CA ALA A 275 3.61 8.48 4.55
C ALA A 275 4.11 7.71 3.33
N LEU A 276 5.24 8.12 2.76
CA LEU A 276 5.87 7.49 1.60
C LEU A 276 6.57 6.20 2.05
N ALA A 277 6.36 5.10 1.34
CA ALA A 277 7.00 3.83 1.63
C ALA A 277 7.99 3.44 0.54
N PHE A 278 9.16 2.93 0.95
CA PHE A 278 10.14 2.35 0.04
C PHE A 278 10.56 0.96 0.51
N TYR A 279 10.37 -0.04 -0.34
CA TYR A 279 10.79 -1.41 -0.12
C TYR A 279 12.20 -1.61 -0.66
N ILE A 280 13.11 -2.07 0.21
CA ILE A 280 14.53 -2.20 -0.08
C ILE A 280 14.99 -3.59 0.37
N SER A 281 15.29 -4.46 -0.59
CA SER A 281 15.59 -5.87 -0.28
C SER A 281 17.02 -6.12 0.18
N ASN A 282 17.96 -5.24 -0.21
CA ASN A 282 19.38 -5.40 0.03
C ASN A 282 20.14 -4.07 -0.06
N TYR A 283 21.42 -4.08 0.32
CA TYR A 283 22.29 -2.91 0.33
C TYR A 283 22.45 -2.25 -1.06
N ASN A 284 22.50 -3.03 -2.15
CA ASN A 284 22.64 -2.45 -3.49
C ASN A 284 21.39 -1.66 -3.90
N GLU A 285 20.20 -2.19 -3.59
CA GLU A 285 18.94 -1.46 -3.78
C GLU A 285 18.88 -0.19 -2.93
N TYR A 286 19.44 -0.22 -1.72
CA TYR A 286 19.54 0.97 -0.87
C TYR A 286 20.42 2.05 -1.48
N ILE A 287 21.60 1.68 -2.01
CA ILE A 287 22.48 2.62 -2.70
C ILE A 287 21.79 3.19 -3.95
N GLN A 288 21.07 2.37 -4.71
CA GLN A 288 20.27 2.84 -5.85
C GLN A 288 19.20 3.85 -5.41
N PHE A 289 18.45 3.52 -4.37
CA PHE A 289 17.46 4.42 -3.77
C PHE A 289 18.08 5.77 -3.36
N LYS A 290 19.18 5.73 -2.60
CA LYS A 290 19.90 6.92 -2.14
C LYS A 290 20.39 7.77 -3.30
N GLN A 291 20.97 7.15 -4.34
CA GLN A 291 21.39 7.85 -5.55
C GLN A 291 20.22 8.46 -6.31
N GLN A 292 19.08 7.76 -6.41
CA GLN A 292 17.89 8.27 -7.10
C GLN A 292 17.29 9.46 -6.36
N VAL A 293 17.21 9.43 -5.02
CA VAL A 293 16.74 10.55 -4.20
C VAL A 293 17.69 11.75 -4.33
N ASN A 294 19.00 11.55 -4.16
CA ASN A 294 20.00 12.64 -4.19
C ASN A 294 20.15 13.30 -5.57
N LYS A 295 19.77 12.63 -6.66
CA LYS A 295 19.79 13.20 -8.02
C LYS A 295 18.59 14.11 -8.33
N GLN A 296 17.54 14.09 -7.50
CA GLN A 296 16.34 14.88 -7.76
C GLN A 296 16.61 16.37 -7.56
N LYS A 297 16.07 17.22 -8.43
CA LYS A 297 16.14 18.69 -8.30
C LYS A 297 15.07 19.18 -7.31
N GLY A 298 15.25 18.82 -6.04
CA GLY A 298 14.27 19.00 -4.96
C GLY A 298 13.62 17.68 -4.55
N SER A 299 13.25 17.56 -3.28
CA SER A 299 12.74 16.31 -2.70
C SER A 299 11.72 16.58 -1.58
N ILE A 300 10.84 15.60 -1.31
CA ILE A 300 9.91 15.63 -0.18
C ILE A 300 10.64 15.33 1.14
N PHE A 301 11.76 14.60 1.06
CA PHE A 301 12.59 14.27 2.22
C PHE A 301 14.07 14.27 1.87
N SER A 302 14.93 14.39 2.89
CA SER A 302 16.38 14.24 2.75
C SER A 302 16.87 12.91 3.31
N ILE A 303 18.06 12.49 2.87
CA ILE A 303 18.83 11.41 3.49
C ILE A 303 20.06 12.07 4.12
N ILE A 304 20.25 11.87 5.42
CA ILE A 304 21.38 12.41 6.17
C ILE A 304 22.30 11.25 6.56
N GLU A 305 23.57 11.38 6.17
CA GLU A 305 24.65 10.52 6.63
C GLU A 305 25.12 11.04 7.99
N ASP A 306 24.50 10.57 9.07
CA ASP A 306 24.89 10.93 10.42
C ASP A 306 25.93 9.93 10.96
N THR A 307 27.03 10.45 11.49
CA THR A 307 27.86 9.66 12.39
C THR A 307 27.05 9.51 13.67
N GLY A 308 26.66 8.28 14.06
CA GLY A 308 25.77 7.98 15.20
C GLY A 308 26.28 8.41 16.59
N GLN A 309 27.07 9.48 16.69
CA GLN A 309 27.49 10.17 17.90
C GLN A 309 26.46 11.24 18.28
N TYR A 310 25.21 10.83 18.53
CA TYR A 310 24.27 11.68 19.24
C TYR A 310 23.81 10.98 20.53
N LEU A 311 24.52 11.34 21.60
CA LEU A 311 24.14 11.32 23.02
C LEU A 311 23.89 9.95 23.69
N THR A 312 24.91 9.48 24.41
CA THR A 312 24.78 8.65 25.62
C THR A 312 24.06 9.39 26.74
#